data_AF-A0AAE8MI54-F1
#
_entry.id   AF-A0AAE8MI54-F1
#
_cell.length_a   1.000
_cell.length_b   1.000
_cell.length_c   1.000
_cell.angle_alpha   90.00
_cell.angle_beta   90.00
_cell.angle_gamma   90.00
#
_symmetry.space_group_name_H-M   'P 1'
#
loop_
_entity.id
_entity.type
_entity.pdbx_description
1 polymer ?
#
loop_
_entity_poly.entity_id
_entity_poly.type
_entity_poly.pdbx_seq_one_letter_code
_entity_poly.pdbx_strand_id
1 'polypeptide(L)'
;MDETAKSPLPTNGDSTPQSDVPPAYDEVSAINVIITGECQQGKSTLIQQLSQYAGVSDLSIGIGDGNKACTMEIGTYNLAIKLRTFKLMDDAGQEIEKKDYSELVALEEDQVKVVEVTGVDSPTVRFRFIDTPGLNDTQGDDYSIMSRILGRAADLGHINALVYVRSVENHFGSSFKSFFRYIQQSMPNICSGLIVVHSCFTVDKVEEFLEEDQKLEDIRRQAFQAATQLELEHFFMDNSPDPTSPFAVVQSLNEIHRFLQHLSSQKPLPVKNMKLLKTEIMRHKDVLVVNALRRLRQSLDKEWNEKKGTMELVNANVAAAQRECSKLQHKIDARQAQIQALKTDDEILLGKKSCVAHYSFVGDLLFQGNLNLGSKHLTYDSDYILSSVTKTCSPGSKWLEEEQRGTHWSAIIYGNIFRDINGTATFYTTSRLKHKREIEALEASVADLRDQLGAQKETLSRNSGASGPDAGLARMGDRVSRVEEITELVERDSFDVTLWPVLRSFYTKHSLPTRDDIREFIQFYDEDTGKLL
;
A
#
# COMPACT_ATOMS: atom_id res chain seq x y z
N MET A 1 -2.74 -50.91 3.87
CA MET A 1 -1.94 -50.97 5.11
C MET A 1 -0.71 -50.11 4.84
N ASP A 2 -0.91 -48.82 4.59
CA ASP A 2 -1.11 -47.72 5.56
C ASP A 2 0.14 -47.42 6.38
N GLU A 3 1.03 -46.63 5.79
CA GLU A 3 2.04 -45.86 6.49
C GLU A 3 1.74 -44.37 6.28
N THR A 4 1.25 -43.73 7.34
CA THR A 4 0.91 -42.32 7.42
C THR A 4 2.08 -41.55 8.02
N ALA A 5 2.88 -40.89 7.19
CA ALA A 5 3.88 -39.92 7.62
C ALA A 5 3.22 -38.54 7.76
N LYS A 6 3.02 -38.09 9.00
CA LYS A 6 2.57 -36.73 9.35
C LYS A 6 3.72 -35.75 9.16
N SER A 7 3.50 -34.75 8.32
CA SER A 7 4.37 -33.59 8.12
C SER A 7 4.23 -32.61 9.30
N PRO A 8 5.33 -32.05 9.87
CA PRO A 8 5.23 -31.01 10.89
C PRO A 8 5.02 -29.63 10.24
N LEU A 9 4.06 -28.88 10.79
CA LEU A 9 3.81 -27.47 10.52
C LEU A 9 5.04 -26.62 10.90
N PRO A 10 5.42 -25.60 10.10
CA PRO A 10 6.43 -24.63 10.52
C PRO A 10 5.84 -23.70 11.59
N THR A 11 6.46 -23.71 12.77
CA THR A 11 6.22 -22.76 13.85
C THR A 11 6.70 -21.37 13.45
N ASN A 12 5.80 -20.38 13.56
CA ASN A 12 6.09 -18.96 13.44
C ASN A 12 7.27 -18.58 14.35
N GLY A 13 8.36 -18.14 13.74
CA GLY A 13 9.53 -17.61 14.43
C GLY A 13 9.20 -16.29 15.11
N ASP A 14 9.49 -16.24 16.41
CA ASP A 14 9.56 -15.06 17.25
C ASP A 14 10.37 -13.96 16.55
N SER A 15 9.75 -12.81 16.34
CA SER A 15 10.42 -11.59 15.92
C SER A 15 11.05 -10.94 17.15
N THR A 16 12.21 -11.44 17.55
CA THR A 16 13.10 -10.70 18.45
C THR A 16 13.40 -9.34 17.81
N PRO A 17 13.23 -8.22 18.55
CA PRO A 17 13.59 -6.91 18.05
C PRO A 17 15.09 -6.93 17.74
N GLN A 18 15.44 -6.73 16.47
CA GLN A 18 16.83 -6.50 16.06
C GLN A 18 17.34 -5.32 16.89
N SER A 19 18.21 -5.61 17.85
CA SER A 19 18.95 -4.57 18.54
C SER A 19 19.82 -3.87 17.50
N ASP A 20 19.61 -2.57 17.33
CA ASP A 20 20.51 -1.64 16.65
C ASP A 20 21.86 -1.60 17.39
N VAL A 21 22.61 -2.68 17.31
CA VAL A 21 24.03 -2.71 17.66
C VAL A 21 24.75 -2.33 16.37
N PRO A 22 25.38 -1.14 16.30
CA PRO A 22 26.21 -0.77 15.17
C PRO A 22 27.24 -1.88 14.93
N PRO A 23 27.50 -2.28 13.68
CA PRO A 23 28.50 -3.30 13.40
C PRO A 23 29.83 -2.91 14.06
N ALA A 24 30.45 -3.87 14.75
CA ALA A 24 31.75 -3.68 15.38
C ALA A 24 32.76 -3.20 14.33
N TYR A 25 33.28 -1.98 14.54
CA TYR A 25 34.17 -1.23 13.63
C TYR A 25 35.62 -1.76 13.63
N ASP A 26 35.83 -3.06 13.43
CA ASP A 26 37.18 -3.67 13.46
C ASP A 26 37.81 -3.97 12.09
N GLU A 27 37.20 -3.45 11.00
CA GLU A 27 37.93 -3.13 9.77
C GLU A 27 37.81 -1.63 9.54
N VAL A 28 38.93 -0.90 9.52
CA VAL A 28 38.97 0.53 9.19
C VAL A 28 38.29 0.71 7.83
N SER A 29 37.04 1.19 7.84
CA SER A 29 36.22 1.35 6.65
C SER A 29 36.94 2.32 5.71
N ALA A 30 37.26 1.87 4.50
CA ALA A 30 37.92 2.72 3.52
C ALA A 30 37.09 3.96 3.22
N ILE A 31 37.75 5.11 3.08
CA ILE A 31 37.12 6.39 2.76
C ILE A 31 36.77 6.38 1.27
N ASN A 32 35.47 6.36 0.95
CA ASN A 32 34.96 6.28 -0.40
C ASN A 32 34.85 7.68 -1.01
N VAL A 33 35.63 7.94 -2.06
CA VAL A 33 35.72 9.26 -2.71
C VAL A 33 35.37 9.12 -4.19
N ILE A 34 34.35 9.84 -4.63
CA ILE A 34 33.97 9.90 -6.04
C ILE A 34 34.64 11.12 -6.67
N ILE A 35 35.41 10.91 -7.73
CA ILE A 35 36.10 11.98 -8.47
C ILE A 35 35.40 12.16 -9.81
N THR A 36 34.82 13.34 -10.02
CA THR A 36 34.07 13.69 -11.22
C THR A 36 34.45 15.06 -11.76
N GLY A 37 33.97 15.41 -12.96
CA GLY A 37 34.39 16.60 -13.69
C GLY A 37 34.27 16.42 -15.20
N GLU A 38 34.30 17.53 -15.93
CA GLU A 38 34.32 17.53 -17.40
C GLU A 38 35.54 16.74 -17.95
N CYS A 39 35.53 16.42 -19.24
CA CYS A 39 36.66 15.80 -19.90
C CYS A 39 37.88 16.73 -19.84
N GLN A 40 39.05 16.11 -19.78
CA GLN A 40 40.35 16.81 -19.83
C GLN A 40 40.56 17.82 -18.70
N GLN A 41 39.84 17.70 -17.58
CA GLN A 41 40.06 18.53 -16.38
C GLN A 41 41.09 17.90 -15.41
N GLY A 42 41.89 16.92 -15.84
CA GLY A 42 42.94 16.34 -14.98
C GLY A 42 42.50 15.36 -13.88
N LYS A 43 41.33 14.71 -14.02
CA LYS A 43 40.84 13.69 -13.05
C LYS A 43 41.81 12.50 -12.90
N SER A 44 42.14 11.85 -14.00
CA SER A 44 43.01 10.68 -13.99
C SER A 44 44.45 11.06 -13.62
N THR A 45 44.89 12.28 -13.98
CA THR A 45 46.17 12.87 -13.54
C THR A 45 46.20 13.08 -12.03
N LEU A 46 45.11 13.59 -11.42
CA LEU A 46 44.99 13.68 -9.95
C LEU A 46 45.14 12.32 -9.29
N ILE A 47 44.49 11.28 -9.81
CA ILE A 47 44.59 9.91 -9.25
C ILE A 47 46.01 9.35 -9.38
N GLN A 48 46.67 9.61 -10.52
CA GLN A 48 48.06 9.22 -10.70
C GLN A 48 48.96 9.90 -9.67
N GLN A 49 48.76 11.20 -9.45
CA GLN A 49 49.51 11.96 -8.47
C GLN A 49 49.24 11.48 -7.04
N LEU A 50 48.00 11.13 -6.71
CA LEU A 50 47.63 10.49 -5.44
C LEU A 50 48.35 9.13 -5.26
N SER A 51 48.48 8.35 -6.33
CA SER A 51 49.21 7.08 -6.35
C SER A 51 50.71 7.28 -6.13
N GLN A 52 51.31 8.27 -6.79
CA GLN A 52 52.71 8.63 -6.61
C GLN A 52 53.00 9.08 -5.17
N TYR A 53 52.15 9.95 -4.62
CA TYR A 53 52.22 10.37 -3.21
C TYR A 53 52.09 9.18 -2.25
N ALA A 54 51.27 8.19 -2.60
CA ALA A 54 51.15 6.94 -1.83
C ALA A 54 52.41 6.04 -1.93
N GLY A 55 53.31 6.29 -2.88
CA GLY A 55 54.46 5.43 -3.17
C GLY A 55 54.12 4.21 -4.02
N VAL A 56 53.03 4.27 -4.81
CA VAL A 56 52.59 3.19 -5.70
C VAL A 56 52.90 3.60 -7.14
N SER A 57 53.96 3.00 -7.71
CA SER A 57 54.46 3.32 -9.06
C SER A 57 53.67 2.67 -10.20
N ASP A 58 53.00 1.54 -9.94
CA ASP A 58 52.49 0.64 -10.99
C ASP A 58 50.96 0.68 -11.13
N LEU A 59 50.33 1.82 -10.87
CA LEU A 59 48.89 1.96 -11.10
C LEU A 59 48.64 2.19 -12.60
N SER A 60 48.09 1.20 -13.29
CA SER A 60 47.71 1.32 -14.70
C SER A 60 46.48 2.25 -14.84
N ILE A 61 46.72 3.55 -14.84
CA ILE A 61 45.69 4.57 -15.09
C ILE A 61 45.79 4.96 -16.57
N GLY A 62 44.69 4.76 -17.31
CA GLY A 62 44.62 5.22 -18.70
C GLY A 62 44.51 6.73 -18.75
N ILE A 63 45.63 7.42 -18.99
CA ILE A 63 45.65 8.87 -19.19
C ILE A 63 45.56 9.15 -20.69
N GLY A 64 44.60 9.98 -21.07
CA GLY A 64 44.40 10.34 -22.47
C GLY A 64 45.45 11.30 -23.01
N ASP A 65 45.63 11.23 -24.32
CA ASP A 65 46.54 12.07 -25.11
C ASP A 65 45.98 13.48 -25.41
N GLY A 66 44.87 13.87 -24.76
CA GLY A 66 44.18 15.13 -25.00
C GLY A 66 43.30 15.18 -26.25
N ASN A 67 43.25 14.12 -27.07
CA ASN A 67 42.42 14.08 -28.27
C ASN A 67 41.29 13.04 -28.20
N LYS A 68 41.39 12.05 -27.31
CA LYS A 68 40.34 11.05 -27.10
C LYS A 68 39.95 10.91 -25.63
N ALA A 69 38.66 10.69 -25.42
CA ALA A 69 38.09 10.17 -24.19
C ALA A 69 38.78 8.86 -23.79
N CYS A 70 39.65 8.88 -22.79
CA CYS A 70 40.28 7.64 -22.31
C CYS A 70 39.44 6.91 -21.26
N THR A 71 38.72 7.64 -20.42
CA THR A 71 37.93 7.06 -19.32
C THR A 71 36.49 6.83 -19.75
N MET A 72 36.23 5.73 -20.48
CA MET A 72 34.86 5.30 -20.84
C MET A 72 34.18 4.48 -19.74
N GLU A 73 35.00 3.88 -18.88
CA GLU A 73 34.59 3.03 -17.77
C GLU A 73 34.93 3.67 -16.42
N ILE A 74 34.18 3.29 -15.38
CA ILE A 74 34.41 3.80 -14.03
C ILE A 74 35.57 3.01 -13.41
N GLY A 75 36.68 3.69 -13.12
CA GLY A 75 37.83 3.10 -12.44
C GLY A 75 37.63 3.06 -10.92
N THR A 76 38.14 2.03 -10.25
CA THR A 76 38.17 1.96 -8.78
C THR A 76 39.60 1.70 -8.30
N TYR A 77 40.13 2.61 -7.49
CA TYR A 77 41.52 2.60 -7.03
C TYR A 77 41.54 2.60 -5.50
N ASN A 78 42.02 1.51 -4.91
CA ASN A 78 42.17 1.39 -3.45
C ASN A 78 43.61 1.71 -3.08
N LEU A 79 43.84 2.79 -2.33
CA LEU A 79 45.15 3.27 -1.93
C LEU A 79 45.25 3.32 -0.41
N ALA A 80 46.31 2.76 0.16
CA ALA A 80 46.68 2.96 1.55
C ALA A 80 47.74 4.06 1.61
N ILE A 81 47.36 5.23 2.14
CA ILE A 81 48.18 6.43 2.04
C ILE A 81 48.62 6.86 3.43
N LYS A 82 49.94 6.93 3.64
CA LYS A 82 50.53 7.60 4.80
C LYS A 82 50.51 9.11 4.54
N LEU A 83 49.89 9.89 5.43
CA LEU A 83 49.73 11.34 5.28
C LEU A 83 51.05 12.08 5.59
N ARG A 84 51.87 12.33 4.57
CA ARG A 84 53.22 12.92 4.64
C ARG A 84 53.25 14.39 4.25
N THR A 85 54.11 15.18 4.88
CA THR A 85 54.39 16.57 4.46
C THR A 85 55.81 16.66 3.94
N PHE A 86 56.06 17.62 3.07
CA PHE A 86 57.33 17.80 2.38
C PHE A 86 57.86 19.22 2.59
N LYS A 87 59.18 19.37 2.55
CA LYS A 87 59.84 20.67 2.61
C LYS A 87 61.03 20.72 1.65
N LEU A 88 61.46 21.94 1.36
CA LEU A 88 62.68 22.21 0.59
C LEU A 88 63.87 22.25 1.55
N MET A 89 64.93 21.52 1.21
CA MET A 89 66.23 21.61 1.86
C MET A 89 67.27 22.08 0.86
N ASP A 90 68.19 22.95 1.28
CA ASP A 90 69.38 23.27 0.50
C ASP A 90 70.37 22.09 0.48
N ASP A 91 71.44 22.24 -0.29
CA ASP A 91 72.54 21.27 -0.34
C ASP A 91 73.31 21.11 0.98
N ALA A 92 73.21 22.08 1.89
CA ALA A 92 73.75 21.98 3.24
C ALA A 92 72.82 21.23 4.22
N GLY A 93 71.64 20.79 3.76
CA GLY A 93 70.62 20.12 4.57
C GLY A 93 69.83 21.06 5.47
N GLN A 94 69.90 22.37 5.26
CA GLN A 94 69.11 23.36 5.96
C GLN A 94 67.78 23.59 5.26
N GLU A 95 66.72 23.82 6.04
CA GLU A 95 65.40 24.14 5.50
C GLU A 95 65.39 25.54 4.89
N ILE A 96 64.84 25.67 3.69
CA ILE A 96 64.68 26.97 3.04
C ILE A 96 63.54 27.73 3.75
N GLU A 97 63.88 28.59 4.70
CA GLU A 97 62.90 29.46 5.37
C GLU A 97 62.76 30.82 4.67
N LYS A 98 61.50 31.29 4.52
CA LYS A 98 61.12 32.69 4.24
C LYS A 98 61.79 33.32 3.01
N LYS A 99 61.40 32.86 1.84
CA LYS A 99 61.67 33.53 0.57
C LYS A 99 60.38 34.11 -0.02
N ASP A 100 60.51 35.15 -0.84
CA ASP A 100 59.41 35.64 -1.65
C ASP A 100 58.99 34.57 -2.68
N TYR A 101 57.74 34.61 -3.14
CA TYR A 101 57.20 33.55 -4.01
C TYR A 101 58.04 33.39 -5.30
N SER A 102 58.44 34.49 -5.93
CA SER A 102 59.26 34.48 -7.14
C SER A 102 60.67 33.90 -6.90
N GLU A 103 61.25 34.14 -5.73
CA GLU A 103 62.53 33.53 -5.35
C GLU A 103 62.41 32.01 -5.14
N LEU A 104 61.22 31.51 -4.77
CA LEU A 104 60.97 30.07 -4.65
C LEU A 104 60.74 29.42 -6.02
N VAL A 105 60.05 30.12 -6.93
CA VAL A 105 59.83 29.65 -8.32
C VAL A 105 61.16 29.52 -9.07
N ALA A 106 62.09 30.45 -8.86
CA ALA A 106 63.41 30.44 -9.50
C ALA A 106 64.39 29.38 -8.96
N LEU A 107 63.99 28.51 -8.01
CA LEU A 107 64.85 27.46 -7.48
C LEU A 107 64.95 26.28 -8.44
N GLU A 108 66.19 25.87 -8.75
CA GLU A 108 66.50 24.72 -9.61
C GLU A 108 66.84 23.46 -8.78
N GLU A 109 66.76 22.27 -9.40
CA GLU A 109 67.03 20.97 -8.75
C GLU A 109 68.46 20.84 -8.18
N ASP A 110 69.43 21.61 -8.70
CA ASP A 110 70.81 21.59 -8.23
C ASP A 110 71.01 22.45 -6.97
N GLN A 111 70.06 23.33 -6.63
CA GLN A 111 70.13 24.21 -5.47
C GLN A 111 69.42 23.64 -4.25
N VAL A 112 68.31 22.92 -4.47
CA VAL A 112 67.43 22.46 -3.40
C VAL A 112 66.85 21.08 -3.71
N LYS A 113 66.50 20.35 -2.65
CA LYS A 113 65.92 19.01 -2.70
C LYS A 113 64.60 18.95 -1.95
N VAL A 114 63.67 18.18 -2.49
CA VAL A 114 62.39 17.87 -1.86
C VAL A 114 62.57 16.73 -0.86
N VAL A 115 62.28 16.98 0.42
CA VAL A 115 62.49 16.00 1.49
C VAL A 115 61.21 15.83 2.31
N GLU A 116 60.85 14.58 2.60
CA GLU A 116 59.76 14.23 3.52
C GLU A 116 60.11 14.69 4.95
N VAL A 117 59.17 15.36 5.62
CA VAL A 117 59.32 15.74 7.03
C VAL A 117 59.26 14.49 7.90
N THR A 118 60.41 14.10 8.47
CA THR A 118 60.52 12.92 9.35
C THR A 118 60.18 13.26 10.80
N GLY A 119 59.79 12.24 11.59
CA GLY A 119 59.53 12.37 13.03
C GLY A 119 58.08 12.64 13.43
N VAL A 120 57.18 12.86 12.47
CA VAL A 120 55.72 12.88 12.71
C VAL A 120 55.17 11.48 12.46
N ASP A 121 54.56 10.87 13.48
CA ASP A 121 53.86 9.60 13.32
C ASP A 121 52.54 9.84 12.57
N SER A 122 52.63 9.88 11.24
CA SER A 122 51.49 10.15 10.39
C SER A 122 50.62 8.91 10.20
N PRO A 123 49.29 9.03 10.35
CA PRO A 123 48.39 7.90 10.16
C PRO A 123 48.40 7.41 8.71
N THR A 124 48.25 6.10 8.54
CA THR A 124 47.93 5.50 7.24
C THR A 124 46.44 5.39 7.09
N VAL A 125 45.88 6.04 6.08
CA VAL A 125 44.45 6.07 5.80
C VAL A 125 44.17 5.30 4.52
N ARG A 126 43.13 4.45 4.53
CA ARG A 126 42.70 3.70 3.34
C ARG A 126 41.65 4.52 2.59
N PHE A 127 41.96 4.86 1.35
CA PHE A 127 41.05 5.54 0.44
C PHE A 127 40.62 4.60 -0.69
N ARG A 128 39.37 4.73 -1.11
CA ARG A 128 38.84 4.15 -2.34
C ARG A 128 38.41 5.29 -3.25
N PHE A 129 39.24 5.60 -4.25
CA PHE A 129 38.95 6.60 -5.26
C PHE A 129 38.20 5.98 -6.43
N ILE A 130 37.16 6.66 -6.89
CA ILE A 130 36.32 6.22 -8.00
C ILE A 130 36.45 7.26 -9.10
N ASP A 131 37.18 6.92 -10.16
CA ASP A 131 37.34 7.78 -11.33
C ASP A 131 36.12 7.63 -12.23
N THR A 132 35.47 8.75 -12.56
CA THR A 132 34.29 8.74 -13.41
C THR A 132 34.64 9.19 -14.83
N PRO A 133 33.91 8.70 -15.86
CA PRO A 133 33.94 9.32 -17.18
C PRO A 133 33.69 10.84 -17.12
N GLY A 134 34.22 11.57 -18.09
CA GLY A 134 34.02 13.02 -18.12
C GLY A 134 32.61 13.42 -18.57
N LEU A 135 32.10 14.49 -17.98
CA LEU A 135 30.69 14.86 -18.09
C LEU A 135 30.26 15.44 -19.44
N ASN A 136 31.16 15.84 -20.34
CA ASN A 136 30.83 16.56 -21.59
C ASN A 136 31.23 15.80 -22.87
N ASP A 137 31.57 14.51 -22.78
CA ASP A 137 32.09 13.71 -23.90
C ASP A 137 30.99 13.21 -24.86
N THR A 138 29.74 13.21 -24.40
CA THR A 138 28.67 12.46 -25.03
C THR A 138 27.55 13.41 -25.41
N GLN A 139 27.26 13.53 -26.70
CA GLN A 139 26.23 14.35 -27.37
C GLN A 139 24.85 14.41 -26.64
N GLY A 140 24.77 15.08 -25.49
CA GLY A 140 23.57 15.17 -24.65
C GLY A 140 23.32 14.02 -23.67
N ASP A 141 24.29 13.14 -23.42
CA ASP A 141 24.12 11.97 -22.54
C ASP A 141 24.72 12.14 -21.12
N ASP A 142 25.03 13.37 -20.72
CA ASP A 142 25.61 13.72 -19.42
C ASP A 142 24.80 13.11 -18.26
N TYR A 143 23.46 13.07 -18.39
CA TYR A 143 22.58 12.47 -17.40
C TYR A 143 22.76 10.94 -17.27
N SER A 144 23.11 10.21 -18.32
CA SER A 144 23.41 8.77 -18.20
C SER A 144 24.71 8.56 -17.45
N ILE A 145 25.73 9.39 -17.72
CA ILE A 145 27.00 9.35 -16.99
C ILE A 145 26.73 9.63 -15.51
N MET A 146 25.96 10.66 -15.20
CA MET A 146 25.56 10.95 -13.82
C MET A 146 24.80 9.80 -13.16
N SER A 147 23.86 9.16 -13.87
CA SER A 147 23.15 7.98 -13.36
C SER A 147 24.10 6.80 -13.08
N ARG A 148 25.15 6.63 -13.90
CA ARG A 148 26.20 5.61 -13.67
C ARG A 148 27.05 5.94 -12.45
N ILE A 149 27.39 7.21 -12.24
CA ILE A 149 28.15 7.68 -11.07
C ILE A 149 27.34 7.44 -9.79
N LEU A 150 26.07 7.86 -9.76
CA LEU A 150 25.17 7.62 -8.63
C LEU A 150 24.88 6.14 -8.43
N GLY A 151 24.76 5.39 -9.51
CA GLY A 151 24.64 3.95 -9.46
C GLY A 151 25.82 3.29 -8.79
N ARG A 152 27.04 3.74 -9.12
CA ARG A 152 28.24 3.23 -8.47
C ARG A 152 28.32 3.64 -7.00
N ALA A 153 27.86 4.83 -6.66
CA ALA A 153 27.72 5.25 -5.27
C ALA A 153 26.84 4.28 -4.47
N ALA A 154 25.71 3.83 -5.04
CA ALA A 154 24.81 2.87 -4.40
C ALA A 154 25.48 1.54 -4.05
N ASP A 155 26.37 1.05 -4.91
CA ASP A 155 27.12 -0.20 -4.67
C ASP A 155 28.07 -0.11 -3.45
N LEU A 156 28.47 1.09 -3.01
CA LEU A 156 29.43 1.28 -1.91
C LEU A 156 28.77 1.28 -0.53
N GLY A 157 27.45 1.45 -0.47
CA GLY A 157 26.68 1.63 0.77
C GLY A 157 26.83 3.02 1.41
N HIS A 158 28.01 3.66 1.31
CA HIS A 158 28.26 5.03 1.75
C HIS A 158 29.29 5.74 0.86
N ILE A 159 29.26 7.07 0.87
CA ILE A 159 30.27 7.95 0.26
C ILE A 159 30.78 8.90 1.32
N ASN A 160 32.08 9.18 1.37
CA ASN A 160 32.64 10.19 2.27
C ASN A 160 32.71 11.56 1.59
N ALA A 161 33.10 11.59 0.30
CA ALA A 161 33.26 12.83 -0.43
C ALA A 161 32.93 12.71 -1.91
N LEU A 162 32.42 13.79 -2.48
CA LEU A 162 32.31 14.02 -3.91
C LEU A 162 33.28 15.14 -4.29
N VAL A 163 34.18 14.85 -5.22
CA VAL A 163 35.25 15.75 -5.65
C VAL A 163 34.98 16.14 -7.10
N TYR A 164 34.85 17.44 -7.35
CA TYR A 164 34.72 18.00 -8.69
C TYR A 164 36.06 18.58 -9.16
N VAL A 165 36.66 17.97 -10.18
CA VAL A 165 37.94 18.40 -10.74
C VAL A 165 37.70 19.37 -11.90
N ARG A 166 38.20 20.59 -11.67
CA ARG A 166 38.27 21.80 -12.48
C ARG A 166 39.63 22.16 -13.07
N SER A 167 39.90 22.32 -14.36
CA SER A 167 41.07 23.14 -14.74
C SER A 167 40.87 24.60 -14.30
N VAL A 168 41.91 25.22 -13.73
CA VAL A 168 41.89 26.65 -13.34
C VAL A 168 41.53 27.57 -14.50
N GLU A 169 41.89 27.17 -15.72
CA GLU A 169 41.69 27.92 -16.96
C GLU A 169 40.21 27.92 -17.40
N ASN A 170 39.45 26.92 -16.97
CA ASN A 170 38.09 26.72 -17.45
C ASN A 170 37.07 27.40 -16.54
N HIS A 171 36.16 28.20 -17.11
CA HIS A 171 35.08 28.87 -16.38
C HIS A 171 33.96 27.91 -15.96
N PHE A 172 33.24 28.18 -14.87
CA PHE A 172 32.05 27.40 -14.46
C PHE A 172 30.86 27.60 -15.41
N GLY A 173 30.90 26.91 -16.54
CA GLY A 173 29.94 27.03 -17.65
C GLY A 173 28.61 26.29 -17.44
N SER A 174 27.85 26.13 -18.53
CA SER A 174 26.54 25.48 -18.52
C SER A 174 26.61 24.00 -18.12
N SER A 175 27.61 23.25 -18.59
CA SER A 175 27.80 21.83 -18.25
C SER A 175 27.95 21.65 -16.73
N PHE A 176 28.87 22.39 -16.10
CA PHE A 176 28.99 22.43 -14.65
C PHE A 176 27.68 22.79 -13.94
N LYS A 177 26.97 23.83 -14.38
CA LYS A 177 25.70 24.24 -13.75
C LYS A 177 24.63 23.15 -13.84
N SER A 178 24.55 22.43 -14.96
CA SER A 178 23.65 21.28 -15.14
C SER A 178 24.01 20.13 -14.21
N PHE A 179 25.31 19.77 -14.16
CA PHE A 179 25.84 18.77 -13.23
C PHE A 179 25.51 19.13 -11.78
N PHE A 180 25.85 20.35 -11.36
CA PHE A 180 25.67 20.81 -10.00
C PHE A 180 24.20 20.79 -9.60
N ARG A 181 23.29 21.27 -10.47
CA ARG A 181 21.84 21.20 -10.24
C ARG A 181 21.35 19.76 -10.08
N TYR A 182 21.82 18.84 -10.91
CA TYR A 182 21.42 17.44 -10.82
C TYR A 182 21.91 16.80 -9.52
N ILE A 183 23.15 17.07 -9.09
CA ILE A 183 23.67 16.61 -7.80
C ILE A 183 22.86 17.21 -6.64
N GLN A 184 22.55 18.50 -6.68
CA GLN A 184 21.78 19.18 -5.65
C GLN A 184 20.39 18.55 -5.47
N GLN A 185 19.74 18.16 -6.57
CA GLN A 185 18.42 17.52 -6.54
C GLN A 185 18.48 16.04 -6.16
N SER A 186 19.54 15.33 -6.57
CA SER A 186 19.71 13.88 -6.33
C SER A 186 20.26 13.57 -4.92
N MET A 187 21.14 14.44 -4.43
CA MET A 187 21.93 14.25 -3.21
C MET A 187 22.15 15.58 -2.46
N PRO A 188 21.08 16.21 -1.93
CA PRO A 188 21.20 17.52 -1.29
C PRO A 188 22.24 17.55 -0.15
N ASN A 189 22.35 16.47 0.62
CA ASN A 189 23.30 16.35 1.73
C ASN A 189 24.77 16.26 1.28
N ILE A 190 25.03 15.69 0.09
CA ILE A 190 26.39 15.60 -0.48
C ILE A 190 26.76 16.90 -1.18
N CYS A 191 25.77 17.58 -1.77
CA CYS A 191 25.99 18.84 -2.49
C CYS A 191 26.62 19.93 -1.60
N SER A 192 26.19 20.03 -0.34
CA SER A 192 26.79 20.96 0.65
C SER A 192 28.21 20.58 1.09
N GLY A 193 28.67 19.37 0.76
CA GLY A 193 30.02 18.88 1.03
C GLY A 193 30.81 18.58 -0.25
N LEU A 194 30.41 19.13 -1.40
CA LEU A 194 31.16 19.01 -2.65
C LEU A 194 32.52 19.70 -2.50
N ILE A 195 33.60 18.98 -2.80
CA ILE A 195 34.95 19.51 -2.78
C ILE A 195 35.36 19.86 -4.20
N VAL A 196 35.91 21.06 -4.41
CA VAL A 196 36.37 21.51 -5.72
C VAL A 196 37.89 21.42 -5.78
N VAL A 197 38.43 20.64 -6.72
CA VAL A 197 39.87 20.60 -6.98
C VAL A 197 40.14 21.36 -8.27
N HIS A 198 40.91 22.43 -8.17
CA HIS A 198 41.37 23.21 -9.33
C HIS A 198 42.72 22.66 -9.80
N SER A 199 42.73 21.90 -10.89
CA SER A 199 43.90 21.36 -11.56
C SER A 199 44.61 22.41 -12.41
N CYS A 200 45.86 22.11 -12.80
CA CYS A 200 46.71 23.01 -13.61
C CYS A 200 47.00 24.35 -12.90
N PHE A 201 46.97 24.36 -11.57
CA PHE A 201 47.36 25.48 -10.72
C PHE A 201 48.88 25.45 -10.52
N THR A 202 49.62 25.77 -11.60
CA THR A 202 51.09 25.73 -11.63
C THR A 202 51.69 26.92 -10.91
N VAL A 203 52.95 26.79 -10.48
CA VAL A 203 53.64 27.87 -9.75
C VAL A 203 53.81 29.12 -10.60
N ASP A 204 54.13 28.97 -11.89
CA ASP A 204 54.29 30.07 -12.85
C ASP A 204 53.00 30.88 -13.02
N LYS A 205 51.84 30.23 -13.04
CA LYS A 205 50.55 30.92 -13.15
C LYS A 205 50.22 31.71 -11.90
N VAL A 206 50.56 31.17 -10.74
CA VAL A 206 50.36 31.91 -9.49
C VAL A 206 51.27 33.13 -9.47
N GLU A 207 52.52 33.00 -9.91
CA GLU A 207 53.45 34.12 -10.06
C GLU A 207 52.91 35.20 -11.00
N GLU A 208 52.44 34.83 -12.21
CA GLU A 208 51.83 35.75 -13.18
C GLU A 208 50.68 36.57 -12.56
N PHE A 209 49.79 35.94 -11.80
CA PHE A 209 48.69 36.66 -11.14
C PHE A 209 49.16 37.53 -9.98
N LEU A 210 50.17 37.09 -9.23
CA LEU A 210 50.75 37.89 -8.14
C LEU A 210 51.45 39.15 -8.67
N GLU A 211 52.09 39.08 -9.85
CA GLU A 211 52.66 40.25 -10.53
C GLU A 211 51.59 41.30 -10.90
N GLU A 212 50.35 40.86 -11.14
CA GLU A 212 49.20 41.72 -11.39
C GLU A 212 48.44 42.17 -10.12
N ASP A 213 48.98 41.90 -8.91
CA ASP A 213 48.31 42.12 -7.61
C ASP A 213 46.94 41.41 -7.51
N GLN A 214 46.83 40.24 -8.15
CA GLN A 214 45.65 39.40 -8.14
C GLN A 214 45.91 38.07 -7.43
N LYS A 215 44.90 37.58 -6.71
CA LYS A 215 44.94 36.26 -6.09
C LYS A 215 44.09 35.30 -6.91
N LEU A 216 44.74 34.45 -7.69
CA LEU A 216 44.06 33.47 -8.55
C LEU A 216 43.05 32.62 -7.75
N GLU A 217 43.40 32.21 -6.53
CA GLU A 217 42.49 31.45 -5.66
C GLU A 217 41.18 32.19 -5.37
N ASP A 218 41.27 33.46 -5.02
CA ASP A 218 40.12 34.30 -4.67
C ASP A 218 39.21 34.50 -5.87
N ILE A 219 39.79 34.77 -7.05
CA ILE A 219 39.05 34.88 -8.31
C ILE A 219 38.25 33.61 -8.59
N ARG A 220 38.89 32.44 -8.41
CA ARG A 220 38.26 31.14 -8.67
C ARG A 220 37.19 30.79 -7.64
N ARG A 221 37.39 31.12 -6.36
CA ARG A 221 36.37 30.98 -5.30
C ARG A 221 35.15 31.86 -5.58
N GLN A 222 35.37 33.13 -5.92
CA GLN A 222 34.30 34.07 -6.28
C GLN A 222 33.53 33.61 -7.53
N ALA A 223 34.22 33.10 -8.55
CA ALA A 223 33.57 32.57 -9.75
C ALA A 223 32.68 31.36 -9.44
N PHE A 224 33.12 30.47 -8.54
CA PHE A 224 32.31 29.34 -8.07
C PHE A 224 31.09 29.81 -7.26
N GLN A 225 31.30 30.73 -6.32
CA GLN A 225 30.24 31.30 -5.50
C GLN A 225 29.20 32.02 -6.36
N ALA A 226 29.62 32.76 -7.39
CA ALA A 226 28.71 33.38 -8.35
C ALA A 226 27.91 32.36 -9.17
N ALA A 227 28.50 31.19 -9.45
CA ALA A 227 27.84 30.13 -10.22
C ALA A 227 26.86 29.29 -9.40
N THR A 228 27.12 29.09 -8.10
CA THR A 228 26.40 28.13 -7.24
C THR A 228 25.66 28.75 -6.05
N GLN A 229 26.03 29.97 -5.67
CA GLN A 229 25.62 30.65 -4.43
C GLN A 229 26.07 29.92 -3.15
N LEU A 230 27.06 29.04 -3.25
CA LEU A 230 27.65 28.33 -2.12
C LEU A 230 29.12 28.71 -1.94
N GLU A 231 29.57 28.64 -0.68
CA GLU A 231 30.98 28.67 -0.31
C GLU A 231 31.37 27.26 0.11
N LEU A 232 32.14 26.58 -0.74
CA LEU A 232 32.59 25.21 -0.50
C LEU A 232 34.12 25.14 -0.43
N GLU A 233 34.64 23.98 -0.04
CA GLU A 233 36.08 23.80 0.05
C GLU A 233 36.73 23.62 -1.31
N HIS A 234 37.81 24.37 -1.51
CA HIS A 234 38.59 24.37 -2.74
C HIS A 234 40.04 24.00 -2.43
N PHE A 235 40.59 23.15 -3.27
CA PHE A 235 42.02 22.81 -3.30
C PHE A 235 42.58 23.23 -4.64
N PHE A 236 43.73 23.90 -4.61
CA PHE A 236 44.39 24.42 -5.79
C PHE A 236 45.68 23.62 -6.00
N MET A 237 45.68 22.77 -7.02
CA MET A 237 46.66 21.70 -7.13
C MET A 237 47.27 21.67 -8.53
N ASP A 238 48.59 21.57 -8.57
CA ASP A 238 49.28 21.08 -9.75
C ASP A 238 49.32 19.55 -9.69
N ASN A 239 48.54 18.89 -10.54
CA ASN A 239 48.45 17.43 -10.56
C ASN A 239 49.58 16.80 -11.40
N SER A 240 50.36 17.61 -12.12
CA SER A 240 51.50 17.17 -12.92
C SER A 240 52.61 18.21 -12.80
N PRO A 241 53.14 18.43 -11.57
CA PRO A 241 54.15 19.44 -11.34
C PRO A 241 55.38 19.19 -12.23
N ASP A 242 56.01 20.27 -12.67
CA ASP A 242 57.29 20.18 -13.37
C ASP A 242 58.31 19.49 -12.44
N PRO A 243 58.82 18.29 -12.80
CA PRO A 243 59.79 17.61 -11.95
C PRO A 243 61.05 18.44 -11.73
N THR A 244 61.40 19.31 -12.69
CA THR A 244 62.58 20.18 -12.65
C THR A 244 62.44 21.42 -11.77
N SER A 245 61.23 21.67 -11.24
CA SER A 245 60.97 22.72 -10.25
C SER A 245 60.69 22.08 -8.88
N PRO A 246 61.70 22.00 -7.98
CA PRO A 246 61.51 21.44 -6.64
C PRO A 246 60.39 22.12 -5.86
N PHE A 247 60.19 23.42 -6.05
CA PHE A 247 59.13 24.19 -5.41
C PHE A 247 57.75 23.75 -5.89
N ALA A 248 57.55 23.59 -7.21
CA ALA A 248 56.30 23.07 -7.76
C ALA A 248 55.97 21.68 -7.22
N VAL A 249 56.97 20.80 -7.13
CA VAL A 249 56.81 19.45 -6.57
C VAL A 249 56.41 19.52 -5.09
N VAL A 250 57.10 20.30 -4.25
CA VAL A 250 56.75 20.46 -2.82
C VAL A 250 55.35 21.02 -2.64
N GLN A 251 54.97 22.04 -3.42
CA GLN A 251 53.64 22.64 -3.35
C GLN A 251 52.55 21.63 -3.71
N SER A 252 52.72 20.90 -4.82
CA SER A 252 51.81 19.82 -5.22
C SER A 252 51.64 18.77 -4.12
N LEU A 253 52.73 18.25 -3.57
CA LEU A 253 52.70 17.21 -2.54
C LEU A 253 52.05 17.69 -1.23
N ASN A 254 52.30 18.93 -0.82
CA ASN A 254 51.71 19.50 0.38
C ASN A 254 50.23 19.84 0.20
N GLU A 255 49.79 20.25 -0.99
CA GLU A 255 48.36 20.42 -1.27
C GLU A 255 47.64 19.06 -1.32
N ILE A 256 48.26 18.01 -1.83
CA ILE A 256 47.74 16.63 -1.73
C ILE A 256 47.59 16.22 -0.26
N HIS A 257 48.57 16.52 0.58
CA HIS A 257 48.48 16.26 2.01
C HIS A 257 47.24 16.95 2.61
N ARG A 258 47.06 18.26 2.36
CA ARG A 258 45.91 19.03 2.86
C ARG A 258 44.58 18.45 2.35
N PHE A 259 44.52 18.11 1.08
CA PHE A 259 43.35 17.48 0.45
C PHE A 259 43.01 16.13 1.08
N LEU A 260 43.99 15.24 1.23
CA LEU A 260 43.80 13.92 1.84
C LEU A 260 43.45 14.01 3.33
N GLN A 261 44.07 14.95 4.06
CA GLN A 261 43.72 15.23 5.45
C GLN A 261 42.27 15.70 5.56
N HIS A 262 41.84 16.61 4.69
CA HIS A 262 40.45 17.06 4.64
C HIS A 262 39.49 15.90 4.32
N LEU A 263 39.81 15.07 3.31
CA LEU A 263 39.04 13.86 2.99
C LEU A 263 38.96 12.89 4.17
N SER A 264 40.04 12.76 4.95
CA SER A 264 40.09 11.89 6.13
C SER A 264 39.14 12.32 7.25
N SER A 265 38.80 13.61 7.30
CA SER A 265 37.85 14.16 8.26
C SER A 265 36.38 14.04 7.84
N GLN A 266 36.12 13.64 6.58
CA GLN A 266 34.76 13.58 6.05
C GLN A 266 33.97 12.40 6.61
N LYS A 267 32.78 12.70 7.13
CA LYS A 267 31.88 11.70 7.68
C LYS A 267 31.28 10.84 6.55
N PRO A 268 31.12 9.52 6.77
CA PRO A 268 30.45 8.66 5.80
C PRO A 268 28.98 9.06 5.67
N LEU A 269 28.55 9.34 4.45
CA LEU A 269 27.18 9.68 4.08
C LEU A 269 26.48 8.42 3.54
N PRO A 270 25.44 7.92 4.21
CA PRO A 270 24.74 6.71 3.78
C PRO A 270 23.97 6.97 2.48
N VAL A 271 24.06 6.03 1.54
CA VAL A 271 23.48 6.18 0.20
C VAL A 271 21.97 5.93 0.19
N LYS A 272 21.40 5.36 1.27
CA LYS A 272 19.96 5.08 1.42
C LYS A 272 19.05 6.31 1.27
N ASN A 273 19.58 7.51 1.48
CA ASN A 273 18.81 8.76 1.37
C ASN A 273 18.98 9.44 0.01
N MET A 274 19.72 8.84 -0.91
CA MET A 274 19.97 9.41 -2.23
C MET A 274 18.87 9.01 -3.20
N LYS A 275 18.46 9.97 -4.03
CA LYS A 275 17.50 9.76 -5.10
C LYS A 275 18.22 9.83 -6.43
N LEU A 276 17.85 8.96 -7.36
CA LEU A 276 18.29 9.05 -8.74
C LEU A 276 17.22 9.79 -9.54
N LEU A 277 17.58 10.96 -10.06
CA LEU A 277 16.72 11.68 -10.99
C LEU A 277 16.69 10.98 -12.35
N LYS A 278 15.48 10.77 -12.86
CA LYS A 278 15.24 10.10 -14.13
C LYS A 278 15.63 10.99 -15.30
N THR A 279 16.44 10.43 -16.18
CA THR A 279 16.79 11.03 -17.48
C THR A 279 15.58 11.03 -18.42
N GLU A 280 15.63 11.81 -19.50
CA GLU A 280 14.55 11.83 -20.50
C GLU A 280 14.30 10.44 -21.11
N ILE A 281 15.36 9.67 -21.35
CA ILE A 281 15.28 8.29 -21.85
C ILE A 281 14.56 7.39 -20.84
N MET A 282 14.85 7.54 -19.54
CA MET A 282 14.16 6.78 -18.49
C MET A 282 12.67 7.13 -18.45
N ARG A 283 12.32 8.42 -18.49
CA ARG A 283 10.93 8.89 -18.52
C ARG A 283 10.17 8.36 -19.74
N HIS A 284 10.83 8.32 -20.91
CA HIS A 284 10.23 7.75 -22.12
C HIS A 284 9.89 6.26 -21.94
N LYS A 285 10.74 5.48 -21.27
CA LYS A 285 10.46 4.09 -20.94
C LYS A 285 9.36 3.96 -19.89
N ASP A 286 9.34 4.84 -18.88
CA ASP A 286 8.29 4.87 -17.87
C ASP A 286 6.92 5.11 -18.50
N VAL A 287 6.81 5.94 -19.54
CA VAL A 287 5.54 6.12 -20.29
C VAL A 287 5.02 4.78 -20.82
N LEU A 288 5.89 3.88 -21.29
CA LEU A 288 5.49 2.55 -21.77
C LEU A 288 5.00 1.66 -20.62
N VAL A 289 5.69 1.70 -19.48
CA VAL A 289 5.31 0.98 -18.26
C VAL A 289 3.96 1.48 -17.73
N VAL A 290 3.81 2.80 -17.59
CA VAL A 290 2.59 3.47 -17.14
C VAL A 290 1.42 3.15 -18.07
N ASN A 291 1.63 3.13 -19.38
CA ASN A 291 0.58 2.73 -20.32
C ASN A 291 0.16 1.26 -20.14
N ALA A 292 1.09 0.35 -19.83
CA ALA A 292 0.77 -1.04 -19.52
C ALA A 292 -0.03 -1.15 -18.21
N LEU A 293 0.39 -0.45 -17.15
CA LEU A 293 -0.31 -0.39 -15.87
C LEU A 293 -1.72 0.20 -16.01
N ARG A 294 -1.90 1.27 -16.78
CA ARG A 294 -3.21 1.88 -17.05
C ARG A 294 -4.15 0.91 -17.79
N ARG A 295 -3.65 0.11 -18.74
CA ARG A 295 -4.44 -0.94 -19.40
C ARG A 295 -4.83 -2.05 -18.43
N LEU A 296 -3.90 -2.48 -17.57
CA LEU A 296 -4.19 -3.47 -16.53
C LEU A 296 -5.26 -2.93 -15.57
N ARG A 297 -5.12 -1.70 -15.09
CA ARG A 297 -6.10 -1.02 -14.24
C ARG A 297 -7.47 -0.99 -14.88
N GLN A 298 -7.57 -0.58 -16.15
CA GLN A 298 -8.85 -0.58 -16.89
C GLN A 298 -9.50 -1.96 -16.95
N SER A 299 -8.70 -3.02 -17.15
CA SER A 299 -9.21 -4.39 -17.14
C SER A 299 -9.73 -4.80 -15.76
N LEU A 300 -8.97 -4.50 -14.70
CA LEU A 300 -9.34 -4.80 -13.32
C LEU A 300 -10.56 -4.01 -12.86
N ASP A 301 -10.65 -2.73 -13.20
CA ASP A 301 -11.79 -1.87 -12.91
C ASP A 301 -13.05 -2.38 -13.59
N LYS A 302 -12.95 -2.84 -14.84
CA LYS A 302 -14.07 -3.45 -15.55
C LYS A 302 -14.56 -4.71 -14.84
N GLU A 303 -13.65 -5.64 -14.54
CA GLU A 303 -13.99 -6.88 -13.82
C GLU A 303 -14.57 -6.60 -12.42
N TRP A 304 -14.01 -5.63 -11.71
CA TRP A 304 -14.46 -5.23 -10.38
C TRP A 304 -15.87 -4.65 -10.43
N ASN A 305 -16.16 -3.76 -11.38
CA ASN A 305 -17.50 -3.19 -11.55
C ASN A 305 -18.54 -4.22 -12.01
N GLU A 306 -18.16 -5.17 -12.88
CA GLU A 306 -19.04 -6.27 -13.29
C GLU A 306 -19.40 -7.18 -12.09
N LYS A 307 -18.42 -7.53 -11.26
CA LYS A 307 -18.67 -8.31 -10.03
C LYS A 307 -19.47 -7.53 -9.00
N LYS A 308 -19.17 -6.24 -8.81
CA LYS A 308 -19.93 -5.36 -7.93
C LYS A 308 -21.41 -5.29 -8.35
N GLY A 309 -21.69 -5.07 -9.64
CA GLY A 309 -23.05 -5.04 -10.16
C GLY A 309 -23.77 -6.39 -10.01
N THR A 310 -23.06 -7.50 -10.20
CA THR A 310 -23.61 -8.85 -9.95
C THR A 310 -23.96 -9.04 -8.48
N MET A 311 -23.08 -8.62 -7.56
CA MET A 311 -23.34 -8.69 -6.12
C MET A 311 -24.50 -7.79 -5.69
N GLU A 312 -24.61 -6.58 -6.22
CA GLU A 312 -25.72 -5.67 -5.96
C GLU A 312 -27.05 -6.28 -6.42
N LEU A 313 -27.08 -6.92 -7.60
CA LEU A 313 -28.25 -7.64 -8.09
C LEU A 313 -28.63 -8.83 -7.20
N VAL A 314 -27.64 -9.64 -6.78
CA VAL A 314 -27.87 -10.76 -5.85
C VAL A 314 -28.41 -10.25 -4.52
N ASN A 315 -27.82 -9.19 -3.96
CA ASN A 315 -28.29 -8.58 -2.71
C ASN A 315 -29.70 -7.99 -2.83
N ALA A 316 -30.03 -7.35 -3.95
CA ALA A 316 -31.38 -6.86 -4.23
C ALA A 316 -32.39 -8.01 -4.31
N ASN A 317 -32.02 -9.13 -4.95
CA ASN A 317 -32.86 -10.33 -5.04
C ASN A 317 -33.06 -11.00 -3.67
N VAL A 318 -32.00 -11.09 -2.85
CA VAL A 318 -32.09 -11.59 -1.47
C VAL A 318 -33.00 -10.71 -0.63
N ALA A 319 -32.85 -9.38 -0.71
CA ALA A 319 -33.71 -8.44 0.00
C ALA A 319 -35.18 -8.53 -0.44
N ALA A 320 -35.43 -8.69 -1.75
CA ALA A 320 -36.78 -8.88 -2.28
C ALA A 320 -37.41 -10.20 -1.79
N ALA A 321 -36.67 -11.31 -1.86
CA ALA A 321 -37.12 -12.61 -1.35
C ALA A 321 -37.39 -12.57 0.16
N GLN A 322 -36.55 -11.86 0.93
CA GLN A 322 -36.76 -11.66 2.37
C GLN A 322 -38.04 -10.87 2.67
N ARG A 323 -38.33 -9.81 1.90
CA ARG A 323 -39.60 -9.06 2.03
C ARG A 323 -40.81 -9.92 1.73
N GLU A 324 -40.77 -10.75 0.70
CA GLU A 324 -41.86 -11.69 0.38
C GLU A 324 -42.04 -12.75 1.47
N CYS A 325 -40.95 -13.28 2.03
CA CYS A 325 -41.01 -14.19 3.18
C CYS A 325 -41.72 -13.52 4.38
N SER A 326 -41.37 -12.26 4.69
CA SER A 326 -42.02 -11.51 5.77
C SER A 326 -43.52 -11.26 5.50
N LYS A 327 -43.89 -10.93 4.25
CA LYS A 327 -45.31 -10.76 3.86
C LYS A 327 -46.10 -12.06 4.03
N LEU A 328 -45.55 -13.19 3.58
CA LEU A 328 -46.18 -14.50 3.73
C LEU A 328 -46.31 -14.88 5.21
N GLN A 329 -45.27 -14.64 6.00
CA GLN A 329 -45.32 -14.87 7.45
C GLN A 329 -46.42 -14.04 8.13
N HIS A 330 -46.52 -12.74 7.83
CA HIS A 330 -47.59 -11.91 8.38
C HIS A 330 -48.99 -12.38 7.97
N LYS A 331 -49.18 -12.85 6.73
CA LYS A 331 -50.45 -13.44 6.29
C LYS A 331 -50.77 -14.71 7.07
N ILE A 332 -49.78 -15.59 7.26
CA ILE A 332 -49.91 -16.80 8.07
C ILE A 332 -50.34 -16.46 9.49
N ASP A 333 -49.67 -15.49 10.12
CA ASP A 333 -49.95 -15.09 11.50
C ASP A 333 -51.35 -14.47 11.64
N ALA A 334 -51.74 -13.60 10.70
CA ALA A 334 -53.08 -12.99 10.67
C ALA A 334 -54.19 -14.04 10.52
N ARG A 335 -53.99 -15.04 9.64
CA ARG A 335 -54.95 -16.13 9.44
C ARG A 335 -55.01 -17.07 10.64
N GLN A 336 -53.87 -17.36 11.28
CA GLN A 336 -53.85 -18.12 12.53
C GLN A 336 -54.59 -17.38 13.64
N ALA A 337 -54.40 -16.06 13.77
CA ALA A 337 -55.13 -15.26 14.75
C ALA A 337 -56.65 -15.31 14.49
N GLN A 338 -57.09 -15.23 13.23
CA GLN A 338 -58.50 -15.43 12.85
C GLN A 338 -59.02 -16.81 13.23
N ILE A 339 -58.25 -17.87 12.94
CA ILE A 339 -58.60 -19.23 13.35
C ILE A 339 -58.76 -19.33 14.87
N GLN A 340 -57.85 -18.74 15.65
CA GLN A 340 -57.94 -18.76 17.12
C GLN A 340 -59.16 -17.99 17.63
N ALA A 341 -59.49 -16.84 17.03
CA ALA A 341 -60.68 -16.07 17.38
C ALA A 341 -61.99 -16.80 17.08
N LEU A 342 -62.03 -17.63 16.03
CA LEU A 342 -63.20 -18.44 15.67
C LEU A 342 -63.28 -19.77 16.43
N LYS A 343 -62.14 -20.27 16.93
CA LYS A 343 -62.04 -21.52 17.72
C LYS A 343 -62.29 -21.30 19.22
N THR A 344 -63.13 -20.34 19.59
CA THR A 344 -63.57 -20.21 20.97
C THR A 344 -64.73 -21.18 21.26
N ASP A 345 -64.80 -21.64 22.50
CA ASP A 345 -65.93 -22.42 23.01
C ASP A 345 -67.07 -21.51 23.51
N ASP A 346 -67.08 -20.24 23.09
CA ASP A 346 -68.14 -19.29 23.43
C ASP A 346 -69.48 -19.78 22.88
N GLU A 347 -70.48 -19.82 23.75
CA GLU A 347 -71.84 -20.20 23.39
C GLU A 347 -72.52 -19.09 22.59
N ILE A 348 -72.93 -19.42 21.36
CA ILE A 348 -73.70 -18.58 20.46
C ILE A 348 -75.15 -19.04 20.54
N LEU A 349 -76.03 -18.11 20.91
CA LEU A 349 -77.47 -18.32 20.92
C LEU A 349 -77.99 -18.50 19.48
N LEU A 350 -78.57 -19.66 19.18
CA LEU A 350 -79.19 -19.97 17.88
C LEU A 350 -80.66 -19.59 17.84
N GLY A 351 -81.34 -19.69 18.98
CA GLY A 351 -82.77 -19.39 19.07
C GLY A 351 -83.39 -19.87 20.36
N LYS A 352 -84.67 -19.54 20.52
CA LYS A 352 -85.47 -19.90 21.69
C LYS A 352 -86.83 -20.43 21.23
N LYS A 353 -87.25 -21.56 21.78
CA LYS A 353 -88.62 -22.06 21.64
C LYS A 353 -89.27 -22.02 23.00
N SER A 354 -90.41 -21.37 23.08
CA SER A 354 -91.22 -21.32 24.30
C SER A 354 -92.57 -21.96 24.03
N CYS A 355 -93.06 -22.68 25.01
CA CYS A 355 -94.41 -23.20 25.05
C CYS A 355 -95.07 -22.63 26.29
N VAL A 356 -96.15 -21.89 26.08
CA VAL A 356 -97.07 -21.50 27.13
C VAL A 356 -98.44 -22.04 26.73
N ALA A 357 -98.99 -22.92 27.56
CA ALA A 357 -100.37 -23.35 27.48
C ALA A 357 -100.98 -23.13 28.87
N HIS A 358 -101.87 -22.15 28.94
CA HIS A 358 -102.59 -21.83 30.16
C HIS A 358 -103.72 -22.82 30.34
N TYR A 359 -103.81 -23.41 31.53
CA TYR A 359 -104.88 -24.28 31.93
C TYR A 359 -105.83 -23.50 32.84
N SER A 360 -107.06 -23.31 32.38
CA SER A 360 -108.09 -22.70 33.22
C SER A 360 -108.85 -23.82 33.94
N PHE A 361 -108.60 -24.00 35.23
CA PHE A 361 -109.32 -25.02 36.03
C PHE A 361 -110.85 -24.88 35.90
N VAL A 362 -111.37 -23.65 35.86
CA VAL A 362 -112.81 -23.38 35.71
C VAL A 362 -113.28 -23.58 34.27
N GLY A 363 -112.49 -23.18 33.27
CA GLY A 363 -112.87 -23.28 31.86
C GLY A 363 -112.76 -24.70 31.28
N ASP A 364 -111.67 -25.40 31.59
CA ASP A 364 -111.28 -26.63 30.89
C ASP A 364 -111.76 -27.91 31.60
N LEU A 365 -111.83 -27.92 32.93
CA LEU A 365 -112.26 -29.11 33.69
C LEU A 365 -113.79 -29.19 33.83
N LEU A 366 -114.42 -28.08 34.25
CA LEU A 366 -115.84 -28.07 34.63
C LEU A 366 -116.79 -28.00 33.42
N PHE A 367 -116.42 -27.29 32.35
CA PHE A 367 -117.31 -27.12 31.18
C PHE A 367 -116.99 -28.07 30.03
N GLN A 368 -115.75 -28.54 29.91
CA GLN A 368 -115.33 -29.38 28.77
C GLN A 368 -114.97 -30.82 29.15
N GLY A 369 -114.90 -31.16 30.44
CA GLY A 369 -114.65 -32.53 30.91
C GLY A 369 -113.27 -33.09 30.57
N ASN A 370 -112.32 -32.26 30.14
CA ASN A 370 -111.01 -32.68 29.69
C ASN A 370 -110.01 -32.65 30.86
N LEU A 371 -109.55 -33.84 31.29
CA LEU A 371 -108.41 -33.99 32.19
C LEU A 371 -107.14 -33.58 31.42
N ASN A 372 -106.57 -32.42 31.76
CA ASN A 372 -105.38 -31.93 31.09
C ASN A 372 -104.14 -32.71 31.53
N LEU A 373 -103.88 -33.82 30.83
CA LEU A 373 -102.56 -34.47 30.74
C LEU A 373 -101.75 -33.81 29.62
N GLY A 374 -101.86 -32.49 29.49
CA GLY A 374 -101.36 -31.74 28.36
C GLY A 374 -99.87 -31.99 28.17
N SER A 375 -99.57 -32.56 27.02
CA SER A 375 -98.21 -32.73 26.53
C SER A 375 -98.08 -31.93 25.24
N LYS A 376 -97.04 -31.11 25.11
CA LYS A 376 -96.76 -30.44 23.84
C LYS A 376 -95.43 -30.91 23.30
N HIS A 377 -95.45 -31.41 22.07
CA HIS A 377 -94.24 -31.72 21.33
C HIS A 377 -93.66 -30.42 20.77
N LEU A 378 -92.38 -30.17 21.06
CA LEU A 378 -91.61 -29.07 20.50
C LEU A 378 -90.47 -29.64 19.68
N THR A 379 -90.27 -29.07 18.49
CA THR A 379 -89.11 -29.32 17.66
C THR A 379 -88.39 -28.02 17.35
N TYR A 380 -87.08 -28.13 17.16
CA TYR A 380 -86.20 -27.07 16.72
C TYR A 380 -85.20 -27.62 15.71
N ASP A 381 -85.22 -27.03 14.52
CA ASP A 381 -84.25 -27.28 13.47
C ASP A 381 -83.33 -26.06 13.37
N SER A 382 -82.03 -26.32 13.30
CA SER A 382 -81.00 -25.30 13.09
C SER A 382 -80.17 -25.60 11.85
N ASP A 383 -79.59 -24.58 11.24
CA ASP A 383 -78.56 -24.76 10.21
C ASP A 383 -77.21 -25.20 10.81
N TYR A 384 -77.08 -25.18 12.14
CA TYR A 384 -75.84 -25.44 12.88
C TYR A 384 -76.01 -26.57 13.91
N ILE A 385 -74.90 -27.27 14.20
CA ILE A 385 -74.89 -28.33 15.21
C ILE A 385 -75.14 -27.72 16.59
N LEU A 386 -76.14 -28.24 17.29
CA LEU A 386 -76.50 -27.84 18.65
C LEU A 386 -75.44 -28.35 19.64
N SER A 387 -74.82 -27.45 20.40
CA SER A 387 -73.84 -27.81 21.44
C SER A 387 -74.52 -28.09 22.77
N SER A 388 -75.46 -27.25 23.16
CA SER A 388 -76.16 -27.33 24.44
C SER A 388 -77.58 -26.79 24.28
N VAL A 389 -78.50 -27.30 25.10
CA VAL A 389 -79.88 -26.83 25.17
C VAL A 389 -80.20 -26.52 26.63
N THR A 390 -80.33 -25.24 26.96
CA THR A 390 -80.73 -24.81 28.30
C THR A 390 -82.24 -24.78 28.37
N LYS A 391 -82.80 -25.57 29.29
CA LYS A 391 -84.25 -25.71 29.45
C LYS A 391 -84.67 -25.12 30.78
N THR A 392 -85.71 -24.30 30.76
CA THR A 392 -86.40 -23.85 31.96
C THR A 392 -87.86 -24.28 31.87
N CYS A 393 -88.47 -24.54 33.02
CA CYS A 393 -89.88 -24.89 33.11
C CYS A 393 -90.48 -24.39 34.42
N SER A 394 -91.78 -24.10 34.43
CA SER A 394 -92.50 -23.72 35.64
C SER A 394 -92.62 -24.89 36.62
N PRO A 395 -92.76 -24.63 37.94
CA PRO A 395 -92.99 -25.67 38.93
C PRO A 395 -94.18 -26.56 38.57
N GLY A 396 -93.92 -27.84 38.29
CA GLY A 396 -94.94 -28.82 37.89
C GLY A 396 -95.01 -29.09 36.39
N SER A 397 -94.12 -28.53 35.57
CA SER A 397 -93.89 -29.00 34.20
C SER A 397 -92.57 -29.77 34.12
N LYS A 398 -92.47 -30.75 33.22
CA LYS A 398 -91.23 -31.53 33.01
C LYS A 398 -91.01 -31.83 31.52
N TRP A 399 -89.77 -31.70 31.07
CA TRP A 399 -89.33 -32.16 29.75
C TRP A 399 -89.09 -33.68 29.78
N LEU A 400 -89.69 -34.41 28.84
CA LEU A 400 -89.56 -35.85 28.63
C LEU A 400 -89.32 -36.14 27.13
N GLU A 401 -88.86 -37.36 26.83
CA GLU A 401 -88.60 -37.82 25.45
C GLU A 401 -87.73 -36.86 24.63
N GLU A 402 -86.65 -36.39 25.26
CA GLU A 402 -85.71 -35.49 24.60
C GLU A 402 -84.79 -36.25 23.65
N GLU A 403 -84.74 -35.76 22.42
CA GLU A 403 -83.84 -36.24 21.40
C GLU A 403 -83.08 -35.07 20.78
N GLN A 404 -81.74 -35.10 20.90
CA GLN A 404 -80.85 -34.15 20.24
C GLN A 404 -80.01 -34.91 19.20
N ARG A 405 -80.20 -34.59 17.92
CA ARG A 405 -79.47 -35.20 16.80
C ARG A 405 -78.84 -34.11 15.94
N GLY A 406 -77.61 -33.74 16.25
CA GLY A 406 -76.83 -32.78 15.47
C GLY A 406 -77.49 -31.41 15.41
N THR A 407 -78.16 -31.11 14.30
CA THR A 407 -78.86 -29.86 14.01
C THR A 407 -80.32 -29.84 14.46
N HIS A 408 -80.87 -31.00 14.85
CA HIS A 408 -82.26 -31.17 15.25
C HIS A 408 -82.37 -31.42 16.75
N TRP A 409 -83.37 -30.82 17.39
CA TRP A 409 -83.78 -31.14 18.74
C TRP A 409 -85.31 -31.29 18.81
N SER A 410 -85.76 -32.30 19.54
CA SER A 410 -87.16 -32.49 19.87
C SER A 410 -87.32 -32.89 21.33
N ALA A 411 -88.41 -32.45 21.94
CA ALA A 411 -88.81 -32.93 23.27
C ALA A 411 -90.31 -32.72 23.48
N ILE A 412 -90.87 -33.46 24.43
CA ILE A 412 -92.24 -33.27 24.88
C ILE A 412 -92.23 -32.63 26.27
N ILE A 413 -92.92 -31.49 26.44
CA ILE A 413 -93.14 -30.91 27.76
C ILE A 413 -94.51 -31.32 28.29
N TYR A 414 -94.52 -31.89 29.48
CA TYR A 414 -95.72 -32.30 30.20
C TYR A 414 -96.03 -31.31 31.33
N GLY A 415 -97.30 -30.99 31.52
CA GLY A 415 -97.82 -30.34 32.73
C GLY A 415 -98.36 -31.38 33.72
N ASN A 416 -98.09 -31.21 35.01
CA ASN A 416 -98.75 -31.98 36.07
C ASN A 416 -100.25 -31.62 36.10
N ILE A 417 -101.06 -32.57 36.63
CA ILE A 417 -102.52 -32.44 36.72
C ILE A 417 -102.91 -31.08 37.32
N PHE A 418 -103.74 -30.34 36.60
CA PHE A 418 -104.24 -28.99 36.93
C PHE A 418 -103.22 -27.85 36.93
N ARG A 419 -102.09 -27.97 36.23
CA ARG A 419 -101.09 -26.89 36.09
C ARG A 419 -100.86 -26.48 34.64
N ASP A 420 -100.52 -25.21 34.46
CA ASP A 420 -100.07 -24.66 33.18
C ASP A 420 -98.82 -25.39 32.67
N ILE A 421 -98.71 -25.48 31.35
CA ILE A 421 -97.46 -25.87 30.69
C ILE A 421 -96.73 -24.58 30.39
N ASN A 422 -95.64 -24.32 31.09
CA ASN A 422 -94.74 -23.23 30.74
C ASN A 422 -93.31 -23.75 30.71
N GLY A 423 -92.71 -23.70 29.52
CA GLY A 423 -91.33 -24.10 29.33
C GLY A 423 -90.67 -23.30 28.23
N THR A 424 -89.38 -23.10 28.40
CA THR A 424 -88.51 -22.51 27.38
C THR A 424 -87.33 -23.44 27.17
N ALA A 425 -87.06 -23.78 25.91
CA ALA A 425 -85.81 -24.35 25.48
C ALA A 425 -85.02 -23.29 24.70
N THR A 426 -83.80 -23.03 25.14
CA THR A 426 -82.87 -22.10 24.50
C THR A 426 -81.72 -22.91 23.91
N PHE A 427 -81.46 -22.72 22.63
CA PHE A 427 -80.53 -23.53 21.85
C PHE A 427 -79.24 -22.77 21.61
N TYR A 428 -78.11 -23.43 21.89
CA TYR A 428 -76.79 -22.85 21.71
C TYR A 428 -75.95 -23.73 20.78
N THR A 429 -75.02 -23.08 20.08
CA THR A 429 -73.89 -23.74 19.42
C THR A 429 -72.60 -23.08 19.93
N THR A 430 -71.47 -23.75 19.87
CA THR A 430 -70.18 -23.09 20.11
C THR A 430 -69.71 -22.36 18.85
N SER A 431 -68.96 -21.26 18.99
CA SER A 431 -68.34 -20.54 17.86
C SER A 431 -67.60 -21.47 16.89
N ARG A 432 -66.80 -22.40 17.42
CA ARG A 432 -66.09 -23.43 16.64
C ARG A 432 -67.00 -24.29 15.75
N LEU A 433 -68.18 -24.68 16.25
CA LEU A 433 -69.11 -25.54 15.51
C LEU A 433 -69.87 -24.75 14.43
N LYS A 434 -70.25 -23.51 14.73
CA LYS A 434 -70.88 -22.59 13.76
C LYS A 434 -69.95 -22.29 12.59
N HIS A 435 -68.69 -21.98 12.88
CA HIS A 435 -67.69 -21.54 11.91
C HIS A 435 -66.82 -22.68 11.37
N LYS A 436 -67.21 -23.95 11.55
CA LYS A 436 -66.39 -25.12 11.18
C LYS A 436 -65.85 -25.07 9.75
N ARG A 437 -66.70 -24.79 8.77
CA ARG A 437 -66.28 -24.70 7.35
C ARG A 437 -65.32 -23.54 7.07
N GLU A 438 -65.51 -22.42 7.77
CA GLU A 438 -64.64 -21.25 7.66
C GLU A 438 -63.27 -21.53 8.27
N ILE A 439 -63.24 -22.20 9.43
CA ILE A 439 -62.01 -22.67 10.06
C ILE A 439 -61.24 -23.63 9.15
N GLU A 440 -61.92 -24.64 8.58
CA GLU A 440 -61.31 -25.60 7.65
C GLU A 440 -60.73 -24.90 6.40
N ALA A 441 -61.45 -23.92 5.84
CA ALA A 441 -60.96 -23.12 4.71
C ALA A 441 -59.74 -22.25 5.07
N LEU A 442 -59.75 -21.62 6.26
CA LEU A 442 -58.62 -20.84 6.75
C LEU A 442 -57.40 -21.72 7.03
N GLU A 443 -57.58 -22.92 7.58
CA GLU A 443 -56.50 -23.89 7.82
C GLU A 443 -55.86 -24.36 6.52
N ALA A 444 -56.67 -24.69 5.51
CA ALA A 444 -56.17 -25.03 4.18
C ALA A 444 -55.38 -23.87 3.56
N SER A 445 -55.87 -22.62 3.71
CA SER A 445 -55.14 -21.43 3.24
C SER A 445 -53.82 -21.21 3.98
N VAL A 446 -53.76 -21.49 5.28
CA VAL A 446 -52.51 -21.41 6.07
C VAL A 446 -51.50 -22.47 5.61
N ALA A 447 -51.96 -23.68 5.28
CA ALA A 447 -51.08 -24.73 4.77
C ALA A 447 -50.45 -24.32 3.43
N ASP A 448 -51.25 -23.85 2.47
CA ASP A 448 -50.76 -23.36 1.17
C ASP A 448 -49.75 -22.20 1.33
N LEU A 449 -50.05 -21.23 2.21
CA LEU A 449 -49.12 -20.13 2.50
C LEU A 449 -47.80 -20.61 3.13
N ARG A 450 -47.83 -21.65 3.95
CA ARG A 450 -46.62 -22.25 4.54
C ARG A 450 -45.78 -22.97 3.49
N ASP A 451 -46.40 -23.67 2.56
CA ASP A 451 -45.70 -24.32 1.45
C ASP A 451 -45.03 -23.27 0.55
N GLN A 452 -45.74 -22.20 0.22
CA GLN A 452 -45.18 -21.04 -0.49
C GLN A 452 -44.01 -20.40 0.26
N LEU A 453 -44.15 -20.21 1.58
CA LEU A 453 -43.06 -19.69 2.42
C LEU A 453 -41.86 -20.65 2.44
N GLY A 454 -42.09 -21.95 2.48
CA GLY A 454 -41.05 -22.98 2.39
C GLY A 454 -40.26 -22.88 1.09
N ALA A 455 -40.94 -22.82 -0.05
CA ALA A 455 -40.31 -22.66 -1.36
C ALA A 455 -39.50 -21.35 -1.48
N GLN A 456 -40.01 -20.25 -0.92
CA GLN A 456 -39.30 -18.96 -0.90
C GLN A 456 -38.08 -18.98 0.02
N LYS A 457 -38.16 -19.62 1.20
CA LYS A 457 -37.01 -19.82 2.09
C LYS A 457 -35.93 -20.69 1.46
N GLU A 458 -36.31 -21.72 0.73
CA GLU A 458 -35.36 -22.55 -0.01
C GLU A 458 -34.63 -21.73 -1.09
N THR A 459 -35.36 -20.92 -1.85
CA THR A 459 -34.79 -19.99 -2.84
C THR A 459 -33.83 -18.99 -2.17
N LEU A 460 -34.19 -18.45 -1.00
CA LEU A 460 -33.34 -17.55 -0.23
C LEU A 460 -32.07 -18.25 0.28
N SER A 461 -32.17 -19.51 0.73
CA SER A 461 -31.01 -20.29 1.20
C SER A 461 -30.01 -20.58 0.08
N ARG A 462 -30.50 -20.90 -1.14
CA ARG A 462 -29.64 -21.09 -2.33
C ARG A 462 -28.92 -19.81 -2.74
N ASN A 463 -29.61 -18.67 -2.65
CA ASN A 463 -29.02 -17.37 -3.02
C ASN A 463 -28.09 -16.81 -1.93
N SER A 464 -28.35 -17.09 -0.66
CA SER A 464 -27.50 -16.64 0.46
C SER A 464 -26.25 -17.51 0.64
N GLY A 465 -26.27 -18.79 0.25
CA GLY A 465 -25.06 -19.61 0.16
C GLY A 465 -24.04 -19.11 -0.86
N ALA A 466 -24.49 -18.37 -1.88
CA ALA A 466 -23.64 -17.73 -2.89
C ALA A 466 -23.08 -16.36 -2.44
N SER A 467 -23.56 -15.80 -1.32
CA SER A 467 -23.12 -14.49 -0.78
C SER A 467 -21.93 -14.56 0.19
N GLY A 468 -21.10 -15.62 0.10
CA GLY A 468 -19.82 -15.67 0.79
C GLY A 468 -18.68 -15.06 -0.01
N PRO A 469 -17.64 -14.54 0.67
CA PRO A 469 -17.57 -13.20 1.23
C PRO A 469 -17.12 -12.15 0.20
N ASP A 470 -17.52 -10.92 0.50
CA ASP A 470 -17.00 -9.62 0.03
C ASP A 470 -15.45 -9.58 -0.19
N ALA A 471 -14.71 -10.50 0.42
CA ALA A 471 -13.28 -10.70 0.25
C ALA A 471 -12.82 -10.80 -1.22
N GLY A 472 -13.62 -11.39 -2.12
CA GLY A 472 -13.27 -11.44 -3.55
C GLY A 472 -13.31 -10.06 -4.22
N LEU A 473 -14.31 -9.26 -3.86
CA LEU A 473 -14.49 -7.89 -4.34
C LEU A 473 -13.48 -6.93 -3.70
N ALA A 474 -13.23 -7.09 -2.40
CA ALA A 474 -12.22 -6.36 -1.65
C ALA A 474 -10.81 -6.60 -2.22
N ARG A 475 -10.41 -7.86 -2.46
CA ARG A 475 -9.13 -8.19 -3.09
C ARG A 475 -8.95 -7.58 -4.48
N MET A 476 -10.04 -7.45 -5.25
CA MET A 476 -9.99 -6.76 -6.54
C MET A 476 -9.83 -5.25 -6.38
N GLY A 477 -10.53 -4.64 -5.42
CA GLY A 477 -10.32 -3.25 -5.04
C GLY A 477 -8.86 -2.99 -4.62
N ASP A 478 -8.30 -3.84 -3.76
CA ASP A 478 -6.90 -3.75 -3.32
C ASP A 478 -5.93 -3.83 -4.51
N ARG A 479 -6.19 -4.71 -5.48
CA ARG A 479 -5.36 -4.82 -6.70
C ARG A 479 -5.42 -3.57 -7.56
N VAL A 480 -6.60 -2.97 -7.73
CA VAL A 480 -6.76 -1.69 -8.46
C VAL A 480 -5.96 -0.59 -7.76
N SER A 481 -6.08 -0.49 -6.43
CA SER A 481 -5.32 0.48 -5.63
C SER A 481 -3.81 0.29 -5.75
N ARG A 482 -3.30 -0.96 -5.65
CA ARG A 482 -1.87 -1.24 -5.82
C ARG A 482 -1.34 -0.85 -7.20
N VAL A 483 -2.09 -1.13 -8.27
CA VAL A 483 -1.70 -0.71 -9.63
C VAL A 483 -1.58 0.81 -9.72
N GLU A 484 -2.47 1.55 -9.06
CA GLU A 484 -2.39 3.01 -9.01
C GLU A 484 -1.16 3.50 -8.24
N GLU A 485 -0.90 2.95 -7.06
CA GLU A 485 0.28 3.29 -6.25
C GLU A 485 1.58 3.05 -7.02
N ILE A 486 1.69 1.92 -7.73
CA ILE A 486 2.86 1.62 -8.57
C ILE A 486 2.94 2.58 -9.76
N THR A 487 1.80 2.93 -10.37
CA THR A 487 1.75 3.91 -11.45
C THR A 487 2.32 5.25 -10.97
N GLU A 488 1.88 5.75 -9.81
CA GLU A 488 2.39 6.98 -9.21
C GLU A 488 3.90 6.88 -8.90
N LEU A 489 4.37 5.74 -8.37
CA LEU A 489 5.79 5.50 -8.12
C LEU A 489 6.63 5.58 -9.40
N VAL A 490 6.13 5.00 -10.50
CA VAL A 490 6.79 5.03 -11.81
C VAL A 490 6.70 6.42 -12.46
N GLU A 491 5.66 7.19 -12.20
CA GLU A 491 5.53 8.56 -12.75
C GLU A 491 6.43 9.59 -12.04
N ARG A 492 6.90 9.32 -10.82
CA ARG A 492 7.82 10.23 -10.11
C ARG A 492 9.08 10.48 -10.94
N ASP A 493 9.54 11.73 -10.95
CA ASP A 493 10.78 12.17 -11.61
C ASP A 493 12.06 11.57 -11.03
N SER A 494 11.96 10.84 -9.92
CA SER A 494 13.08 10.24 -9.22
C SER A 494 12.66 8.96 -8.50
N PHE A 495 13.62 8.09 -8.25
CA PHE A 495 13.44 6.89 -7.44
C PHE A 495 14.63 6.70 -6.48
N ASP A 496 14.46 5.81 -5.51
CA ASP A 496 15.52 5.47 -4.56
C ASP A 496 16.72 4.85 -5.29
N VAL A 497 17.92 5.41 -5.09
CA VAL A 497 19.12 4.94 -5.81
C VAL A 497 19.45 3.46 -5.51
N THR A 498 18.99 2.92 -4.38
CA THR A 498 19.18 1.51 -4.03
C THR A 498 18.47 0.55 -4.99
N LEU A 499 17.46 1.04 -5.74
CA LEU A 499 16.80 0.27 -6.79
C LEU A 499 17.63 0.25 -8.08
N TRP A 500 18.62 1.12 -8.24
CA TRP A 500 19.39 1.24 -9.47
C TRP A 500 20.06 -0.06 -9.94
N PRO A 501 20.75 -0.85 -9.09
CA PRO A 501 21.39 -2.09 -9.55
C PRO A 501 20.41 -3.05 -10.24
N VAL A 502 19.16 -3.04 -9.80
CA VAL A 502 18.08 -3.87 -10.31
C VAL A 502 17.45 -3.26 -11.56
N LEU A 503 17.11 -1.97 -11.52
CA LEU A 503 16.43 -1.27 -12.61
C LEU A 503 17.36 -0.89 -13.77
N ARG A 504 18.68 -0.94 -13.57
CA ARG A 504 19.69 -0.56 -14.55
C ARG A 504 19.50 -1.32 -15.86
N SER A 505 19.32 -2.63 -15.81
CA SER A 505 19.16 -3.47 -17.01
C SER A 505 18.00 -2.99 -17.89
N PHE A 506 16.87 -2.63 -17.27
CA PHE A 506 15.70 -2.08 -17.93
C PHE A 506 16.00 -0.70 -18.54
N TYR A 507 16.58 0.22 -17.77
CA TYR A 507 16.81 1.59 -18.22
C TYR A 507 17.95 1.76 -19.22
N THR A 508 19.00 0.93 -19.17
CA THR A 508 20.13 1.00 -20.11
C THR A 508 19.92 0.21 -21.40
N LYS A 509 18.85 -0.58 -21.51
CA LYS A 509 18.54 -1.33 -22.74
C LYS A 509 18.32 -0.39 -23.93
N HIS A 510 19.06 -0.54 -25.03
CA HIS A 510 18.88 0.35 -26.20
C HIS A 510 17.60 0.04 -27.00
N SER A 511 17.03 -1.16 -26.85
CA SER A 511 15.75 -1.51 -27.49
C SER A 511 14.56 -0.98 -26.68
N LEU A 512 13.42 -0.84 -27.36
CA LEU A 512 12.14 -0.62 -26.67
C LEU A 512 11.86 -1.79 -25.70
N PRO A 513 11.35 -1.51 -24.49
CA PRO A 513 10.91 -2.54 -23.56
C PRO A 513 9.83 -3.45 -24.18
N THR A 514 10.03 -4.75 -24.06
CA THR A 514 9.02 -5.76 -24.38
C THR A 514 8.02 -5.90 -23.22
N ARG A 515 6.93 -6.66 -23.43
CA ARG A 515 5.97 -6.95 -22.36
C ARG A 515 6.61 -7.69 -21.18
N ASP A 516 7.53 -8.60 -21.45
CA ASP A 516 8.25 -9.33 -20.40
C ASP A 516 9.22 -8.42 -19.64
N ASP A 517 9.91 -7.49 -20.33
CA ASP A 517 10.74 -6.49 -19.66
C ASP A 517 9.92 -5.60 -18.71
N ILE A 518 8.71 -5.20 -19.13
CA ILE A 518 7.79 -4.40 -18.27
C ILE A 518 7.29 -5.25 -17.10
N ARG A 519 6.96 -6.52 -17.32
CA ARG A 519 6.56 -7.44 -16.26
C ARG A 519 7.65 -7.55 -15.19
N GLU A 520 8.88 -7.88 -15.60
CA GLU A 520 10.03 -8.00 -14.71
C GLU A 520 10.29 -6.70 -13.94
N PHE A 521 10.23 -5.55 -14.64
CA PHE A 521 10.35 -4.24 -14.01
C PHE A 521 9.34 -4.03 -12.87
N ILE A 522 8.06 -4.38 -13.09
CA ILE A 522 7.00 -4.22 -12.09
C ILE A 522 7.13 -5.23 -10.94
N GLN A 523 7.61 -6.45 -11.20
CA GLN A 523 7.82 -7.44 -10.15
C GLN A 523 8.80 -6.98 -9.05
N PHE A 524 9.72 -6.06 -9.37
CA PHE A 524 10.61 -5.47 -8.37
C PHE A 524 9.91 -4.48 -7.44
N TYR A 525 8.80 -3.89 -7.85
CA TYR A 525 7.97 -3.03 -7.00
C TYR A 525 6.89 -3.83 -6.28
N ASP A 526 6.19 -4.72 -6.99
CA ASP A 526 5.14 -5.58 -6.44
C ASP A 526 5.02 -6.85 -7.30
N GLU A 527 5.39 -7.99 -6.71
CA GLU A 527 5.41 -9.29 -7.38
C GLU A 527 4.02 -9.69 -7.89
N ASP A 528 2.97 -9.39 -7.11
CA ASP A 528 1.59 -9.73 -7.45
C ASP A 528 1.09 -8.97 -8.68
N THR A 529 1.33 -7.66 -8.74
CA THR A 529 0.96 -6.82 -9.89
C THR A 529 1.74 -7.22 -11.13
N GLY A 530 3.02 -7.55 -10.97
CA GLY A 530 3.83 -8.10 -12.06
C GLY A 530 3.22 -9.37 -12.63
N LYS A 531 2.74 -10.30 -11.80
CA LYS A 531 2.07 -11.54 -12.28
C LYS A 531 0.75 -11.29 -13.03
N LEU A 532 0.12 -10.13 -12.88
CA LEU A 532 -1.11 -9.76 -13.59
C LEU A 532 -0.85 -9.17 -14.99
N LEU A 533 0.37 -8.73 -15.28
CA LEU A 533 0.81 -8.21 -16.58
C LEU A 533 1.24 -9.33 -17.54
#